data_AF-B6H179-F1
#
_entry.id   AF-B6H179-F1
#
_cell.length_a   1.000
_cell.length_b   1.000
_cell.length_c   1.000
_cell.angle_alpha   90.00
_cell.angle_beta   90.00
_cell.angle_gamma   90.00
#
_symmetry.space_group_name_H-M   'P 1'
#
loop_
_entity.id
_entity.type
_entity.pdbx_description
1 polymer ?
#
loop_
_entity_poly.entity_id
_entity_poly.type
_entity_poly.pdbx_seq_one_letter_code
_entity_poly.pdbx_strand_id
1 'polypeptide(L)'
;MRLGFLLSLFLNVVIARAGLSPVRTVCEFDWSLCQASNNGEMTCFCDSDKQNQSTIDLNDCFVNLDGDLSPRQNGGFMDSCGELSFMPALPTLRATCKPNNQITSINMGPDLKL
;
A
#
# COMPACT_ATOMS: atom_id res chain seq x y z
N MET A 1 -42.47 -50.60 18.93
CA MET A 1 -42.64 -49.78 20.15
C MET A 1 -41.74 -48.55 20.00
N ARG A 2 -42.33 -47.35 20.04
CA ARG A 2 -41.63 -46.06 20.04
C ARG A 2 -41.26 -45.72 21.48
N LEU A 3 -40.00 -45.37 21.73
CA LEU A 3 -39.49 -44.56 22.85
C LEU A 3 -38.33 -43.78 22.21
N GLY A 4 -38.15 -42.47 22.31
CA GLY A 4 -38.59 -41.48 23.28
C GLY A 4 -37.40 -40.52 23.40
N PHE A 5 -37.61 -39.27 23.01
CA PHE A 5 -36.60 -38.21 22.89
C PHE A 5 -36.31 -37.58 24.28
N LEU A 6 -35.05 -37.24 24.58
CA LEU A 6 -34.53 -35.97 25.17
C LEU A 6 -33.43 -36.10 26.25
N LEU A 7 -32.39 -35.28 26.01
CA LEU A 7 -31.46 -34.56 26.90
C LEU A 7 -30.51 -35.33 27.86
N SER A 8 -29.21 -35.16 27.64
CA SER A 8 -28.36 -34.35 28.53
C SER A 8 -26.99 -34.08 27.89
N LEU A 9 -26.57 -32.82 27.92
CA LEU A 9 -25.24 -32.35 27.54
C LEU A 9 -24.15 -33.06 28.38
N PHE A 10 -23.12 -33.58 27.71
CA PHE A 10 -21.79 -33.65 28.30
C PHE A 10 -20.79 -32.99 27.36
N LEU A 11 -20.52 -31.73 27.73
CA LEU A 11 -19.30 -30.97 27.53
C LEU A 11 -18.08 -31.87 27.24
N ASN A 12 -17.64 -31.92 25.99
CA ASN A 12 -16.29 -32.36 25.66
C ASN A 12 -15.53 -31.14 25.17
N VAL A 13 -14.96 -30.40 26.13
CA VAL A 13 -13.87 -29.45 25.85
C VAL A 13 -12.69 -30.29 25.36
N VAL A 14 -12.50 -30.34 24.04
CA VAL A 14 -11.26 -30.85 23.48
C VAL A 14 -10.22 -29.74 23.60
N ILE A 15 -9.38 -29.84 24.63
CA ILE A 15 -8.18 -29.02 24.78
C ILE A 15 -7.18 -29.50 23.73
N ALA A 16 -7.17 -28.85 22.57
CA ALA A 16 -6.05 -28.95 21.64
C ALA A 16 -5.02 -27.86 22.01
N ARG A 17 -4.10 -28.19 22.92
CA ARG A 17 -2.81 -27.49 23.00
C ARG A 17 -1.95 -28.00 21.86
N ALA A 18 -1.92 -27.25 20.77
CA ALA A 18 -0.85 -27.30 19.77
C ALA A 18 -0.59 -25.86 19.35
N GLY A 19 0.30 -25.19 20.09
CA GLY A 19 0.85 -23.91 19.69
C GLY A 19 1.73 -24.12 18.47
N LEU A 20 1.15 -24.02 17.28
CA LEU A 20 1.82 -23.91 16.00
C LEU A 20 0.90 -23.14 15.05
N SER A 21 1.05 -21.82 15.06
CA SER A 21 1.19 -21.10 13.80
C SER A 21 2.39 -20.20 13.99
N PRO A 22 3.47 -20.33 13.19
CA PRO A 22 4.32 -19.17 12.99
C PRO A 22 3.40 -18.17 12.31
N VAL A 23 2.90 -17.20 13.07
CA VAL A 23 2.48 -15.96 12.43
C VAL A 23 3.77 -15.45 11.83
N ARG A 24 4.01 -15.80 10.57
CA ARG A 24 4.81 -14.99 9.68
C ARG A 24 4.16 -13.63 9.83
N THR A 25 4.72 -12.78 10.67
CA THR A 25 4.54 -11.35 10.55
C THR A 25 5.17 -11.04 9.20
N VAL A 26 4.44 -11.32 8.13
CA VAL A 26 4.60 -10.56 6.91
C VAL A 26 4.31 -9.16 7.42
N CYS A 27 5.34 -8.32 7.50
CA CYS A 27 5.14 -6.89 7.64
C CYS A 27 4.34 -6.51 6.40
N GLU A 28 3.02 -6.59 6.50
CA GLU A 28 2.12 -6.23 5.43
C GLU A 28 2.32 -4.73 5.26
N PHE A 29 2.87 -4.36 4.10
CA PHE A 29 3.16 -2.98 3.80
C PHE A 29 1.84 -2.20 3.78
N ASP A 30 1.65 -1.28 4.72
CA ASP A 30 0.44 -0.47 4.83
C ASP A 30 0.64 0.89 4.15
N TRP A 31 0.13 1.02 2.93
CA TRP A 31 0.15 2.29 2.18
C TRP A 31 -0.59 3.43 2.89
N SER A 32 -1.48 3.15 3.85
CA SER A 32 -2.18 4.17 4.65
C SER A 32 -1.24 4.99 5.52
N LEU A 33 -0.04 4.46 5.77
CA LEU A 33 1.03 5.13 6.51
C LEU A 33 1.94 5.98 5.61
N CYS A 34 1.59 6.14 4.33
CA CYS A 34 2.36 6.93 3.38
C CYS A 34 1.65 8.23 2.97
N GLN A 35 2.46 9.27 2.73
CA GLN A 35 2.03 10.55 2.19
C GLN A 35 3.02 11.05 1.15
N ALA A 36 2.51 11.51 0.00
CA ALA A 36 3.30 12.26 -0.98
C ALA A 36 3.09 13.76 -0.79
N SER A 37 4.16 14.53 -0.93
CA SER A 37 4.14 15.99 -0.90
C SER A 37 4.30 16.58 -2.30
N ASN A 38 3.84 17.81 -2.47
CA ASN A 38 3.90 18.53 -3.74
C ASN A 38 5.32 18.89 -4.21
N ASN A 39 6.36 18.60 -3.42
CA ASN A 39 7.77 18.72 -3.81
C ASN A 39 8.32 17.44 -4.44
N GLY A 40 7.52 16.38 -4.60
CA GLY A 40 7.97 15.12 -5.18
C GLY A 40 8.53 14.13 -4.16
N GLU A 41 8.49 14.42 -2.86
CA GLU A 41 8.88 13.45 -1.84
C GLU A 41 7.71 12.57 -1.42
N MET A 42 7.98 11.30 -1.11
CA MET A 42 7.03 10.41 -0.45
C MET A 42 7.63 9.90 0.85
N THR A 43 6.86 10.03 1.91
CA THR A 43 7.23 9.58 3.25
C THR A 43 6.28 8.48 3.68
N CYS A 44 6.82 7.38 4.20
CA CYS A 44 6.07 6.25 4.74
C CYS A 44 6.56 5.90 6.15
N PHE A 45 5.64 5.51 7.03
CA PHE A 45 6.01 4.85 8.28
C PHE A 45 6.08 3.34 8.09
N CYS A 46 7.21 2.75 8.47
CA CYS A 46 7.51 1.33 8.31
C CYS A 46 6.92 0.46 9.44
N ASP A 47 6.43 1.08 10.51
CA ASP A 47 5.76 0.42 11.61
C ASP A 47 4.46 1.16 11.99
N SER A 48 3.56 0.43 12.64
CA SER A 48 2.28 0.95 13.11
C SER A 48 2.41 2.02 14.19
N ASP A 49 3.53 2.01 14.93
CA ASP A 49 3.81 2.96 16.00
C ASP A 49 4.34 4.30 15.46
N LYS A 50 4.52 4.40 14.14
CA LYS A 50 5.03 5.57 13.41
C LYS A 50 6.39 6.04 13.89
N GLN A 51 7.22 5.13 14.39
CA GLN A 51 8.55 5.45 14.91
C GLN A 51 9.63 5.36 13.84
N ASN A 52 9.52 4.38 12.93
CA ASN A 52 10.44 4.25 11.81
C ASN A 52 9.83 4.88 10.56
N GLN A 53 10.43 5.96 10.09
CA GLN A 53 10.06 6.66 8.87
C GLN A 53 11.09 6.42 7.78
N SER A 54 10.63 6.23 6.55
CA SER A 54 11.46 6.27 5.34
C SER A 54 10.91 7.30 4.36
N THR A 55 11.81 7.99 3.66
CA THR A 55 11.46 8.98 2.64
C THR A 55 12.15 8.61 1.34
N ILE A 56 11.43 8.74 0.22
CA ILE A 56 11.92 8.52 -1.14
C ILE A 56 11.63 9.74 -1.99
N ASP A 57 12.57 10.09 -2.87
CA ASP A 57 12.35 11.08 -3.92
C ASP A 57 11.65 10.42 -5.11
N LEU A 58 10.40 10.79 -5.35
CA LEU A 58 9.61 10.31 -6.48
C LEU A 58 10.15 10.86 -7.80
N ASN A 59 10.88 11.99 -7.78
CA ASN A 59 11.48 12.57 -8.96
C ASN A 59 12.53 11.65 -9.57
N ASP A 60 13.24 10.89 -8.72
CA ASP A 60 14.19 9.87 -9.17
C ASP A 60 13.51 8.60 -9.69
N CYS A 61 12.21 8.41 -9.41
CA CYS A 61 11.48 7.19 -9.71
C CYS A 61 10.57 7.31 -10.94
N PHE A 62 10.17 8.53 -11.31
CA PHE A 62 9.21 8.75 -12.39
C PHE A 62 9.67 9.81 -13.37
N VAL A 63 9.26 9.63 -14.61
CA VAL A 63 9.41 10.59 -15.71
C VAL A 63 8.03 10.94 -16.27
N ASN A 64 7.91 12.15 -16.80
CA ASN A 64 6.79 12.51 -17.63
C ASN A 64 7.10 12.21 -19.11
N LEU A 65 6.34 11.30 -19.71
CA LEU A 65 6.40 11.00 -21.14
C LEU A 65 5.17 11.58 -21.82
N ASP A 66 5.32 12.79 -22.38
CA ASP A 66 4.26 13.46 -23.17
C ASP A 66 2.91 13.62 -22.44
N GLY A 67 2.95 13.87 -21.13
CA GLY A 67 1.76 14.00 -20.28
C GLY A 67 1.43 12.74 -19.48
N ASP A 68 2.10 11.62 -19.75
CA ASP A 68 1.91 10.36 -19.04
C ASP A 68 3.03 10.08 -18.04
N LEU A 69 2.66 9.90 -16.78
CA LEU A 69 3.61 9.55 -15.72
C LEU A 69 4.02 8.09 -15.86
N SER A 70 5.31 7.85 -16.00
CA SER A 70 5.88 6.52 -16.25
C SER A 70 7.02 6.22 -15.28
N PRO A 71 7.21 4.96 -14.87
CA PRO A 71 8.32 4.58 -14.01
C PRO A 71 9.63 4.64 -14.78
N ARG A 72 10.63 5.29 -14.20
CA ARG A 72 11.97 5.42 -14.77
C ARG A 72 12.95 5.90 -13.71
N GLN A 73 14.05 5.18 -13.54
CA GLN A 73 15.18 5.66 -12.74
C GLN A 73 15.75 6.98 -13.29
N ASN A 74 16.04 7.93 -12.40
CA ASN A 74 16.49 9.28 -12.71
C ASN A 74 15.53 9.99 -13.69
N GLY A 75 14.23 9.90 -13.41
CA GLY A 75 13.19 10.30 -14.37
C GLY A 75 13.00 11.81 -14.51
N GLY A 76 12.87 12.55 -13.40
CA GLY A 76 12.76 14.00 -13.41
C GLY A 76 11.36 14.55 -13.72
N PHE A 77 10.27 13.85 -13.35
CA PHE A 77 8.91 14.29 -13.72
C PHE A 77 8.51 15.67 -13.16
N MET A 78 9.11 16.11 -12.04
CA MET A 78 8.77 17.39 -11.37
C MET A 78 9.00 18.64 -12.23
N ASP A 79 9.85 18.55 -13.27
CA ASP A 79 10.09 19.67 -14.19
C ASP A 79 8.86 20.01 -15.04
N SER A 80 7.92 19.07 -15.16
CA SER A 80 6.80 19.17 -16.10
C SER A 80 5.46 18.70 -15.53
N CYS A 81 5.43 18.27 -14.27
CA CYS A 81 4.24 17.88 -13.56
C CYS A 81 4.10 18.63 -12.24
N GLY A 82 2.87 18.73 -11.73
CA GLY A 82 2.56 19.31 -10.41
C GLY A 82 1.26 18.75 -9.86
N GLU A 83 0.76 19.36 -8.78
CA GLU A 83 -0.50 18.96 -8.11
C GLU A 83 -0.54 17.46 -7.74
N LEU A 84 0.47 17.05 -6.98
CA LEU A 84 0.63 15.66 -6.56
C LEU A 84 -0.43 15.25 -5.54
N SER A 85 -0.98 14.07 -5.74
CA SER A 85 -1.88 13.44 -4.78
C SER A 85 -1.63 11.94 -4.73
N PHE A 86 -1.42 11.43 -3.52
CA PHE A 86 -1.31 9.99 -3.28
C PHE A 86 -2.63 9.46 -2.71
N MET A 87 -3.10 8.33 -3.25
CA MET A 87 -4.30 7.63 -2.79
C MET A 87 -3.88 6.32 -2.10
N PRO A 88 -3.87 6.23 -0.77
CA PRO A 88 -3.41 5.02 -0.08
C PRO A 88 -4.28 3.78 -0.30
N ALA A 89 -5.60 3.94 -0.41
CA ALA A 89 -6.54 2.83 -0.57
C ALA A 89 -6.36 2.04 -1.88
N LEU A 90 -5.77 2.70 -2.88
CA LEU A 90 -5.37 2.13 -4.16
C LEU A 90 -4.03 2.76 -4.46
N PRO A 91 -2.87 2.14 -4.10
CA PRO A 91 -1.57 2.81 -3.98
C PRO A 91 -1.17 3.51 -5.28
N THR A 92 -1.69 4.72 -5.49
CA THR A 92 -1.72 5.38 -6.79
C THR A 92 -1.25 6.79 -6.57
N LEU A 93 -0.20 7.15 -7.30
CA LEU A 93 0.26 8.51 -7.41
C LEU A 93 -0.47 9.17 -8.58
N ARG A 94 -1.06 10.34 -8.34
CA ARG A 94 -1.66 11.19 -9.35
C ARG A 94 -0.86 12.48 -9.46
N ALA A 95 -0.70 12.96 -10.68
CA ALA A 95 -0.07 14.23 -10.98
C ALA A 95 -0.75 14.87 -12.19
N THR A 96 -0.72 16.21 -12.26
CA THR A 96 -1.12 16.96 -13.44
C THR A 96 0.14 17.25 -14.27
N CYS A 97 0.22 16.73 -15.50
CA CYS A 97 1.44 16.79 -16.31
C CYS A 97 1.25 17.54 -17.64
N LYS A 98 2.29 18.29 -18.04
CA LYS A 98 2.42 18.92 -19.38
C LYS A 98 2.73 17.86 -20.45
N PRO A 99 2.40 18.07 -21.73
CA PRO A 99 1.89 19.32 -22.33
C PRO A 99 0.38 19.54 -22.15
N ASN A 100 -0.38 18.49 -21.88
CA ASN A 100 -1.85 18.53 -21.95
C ASN A 100 -2.52 19.06 -20.66
N ASN A 101 -1.74 19.28 -19.59
CA ASN A 101 -2.23 19.62 -18.25
C ASN A 101 -3.34 18.65 -17.79
N GLN A 102 -3.18 17.38 -18.14
CA GLN A 102 -4.12 16.33 -17.75
C GLN A 102 -3.63 15.62 -16.50
N ILE A 103 -4.58 15.07 -15.74
CA ILE A 103 -4.27 14.23 -14.61
C ILE A 103 -3.89 12.85 -15.13
N THR A 104 -2.67 12.45 -14.84
CA THR A 104 -2.16 11.10 -15.08
C THR A 104 -1.97 10.39 -13.73
N SER A 105 -1.91 9.06 -13.76
CA SER A 105 -1.83 8.26 -12.55
C SER A 105 -1.05 6.98 -12.75
N ILE A 106 -0.26 6.61 -11.76
CA ILE A 106 0.50 5.36 -11.76
C ILE A 106 0.27 4.58 -10.47
N ASN A 107 0.11 3.26 -10.60
CA ASN A 107 0.00 2.35 -9.47
C ASN A 107 1.42 2.02 -8.96
N MET A 108 1.67 2.35 -7.70
CA MET A 108 2.94 2.13 -6.98
C MET A 108 2.94 0.84 -6.14
N GLY A 109 1.98 -0.05 -6.39
CA GLY A 109 1.90 -1.35 -5.77
C GLY A 109 3.14 -2.22 -6.03
N PRO A 110 3.20 -3.41 -5.42
CA PRO A 110 4.40 -4.26 -5.39
C PRO A 110 4.90 -4.72 -6.77
N ASP A 111 4.06 -4.63 -7.81
CA ASP A 111 4.40 -5.01 -9.18
C ASP A 111 5.10 -3.90 -9.99
N LEU A 112 5.24 -2.70 -9.42
CA LEU A 112 5.91 -1.58 -10.08
C LEU A 112 7.40 -1.90 -10.29
N LYS A 113 7.89 -1.70 -11.51
CA LYS A 113 9.31 -1.87 -11.89
C LYS A 113 9.86 -0.54 -12.41
N LEU A 114 11.07 -0.21 -11.96
CA LEU A 114 11.83 0.98 -12.34
C LEU A 114 12.89 0.67 -13.40
#